data_AF-A0A350LTY0-F1
#
_entry.id   AF-A0A350LTY0-F1
#
_cell.length_a   1.000
_cell.length_b   1.000
_cell.length_c   1.000
_cell.angle_alpha   90.00
_cell.angle_beta   90.00
_cell.angle_gamma   90.00
#
_symmetry.space_group_name_H-M   'P 1'
#
loop_
_entity.id
_entity.type
_entity.pdbx_description
1 polymer ?
#
loop_
_entity_poly.entity_id
_entity_poly.type
_entity_poly.pdbx_seq_one_letter_code
_entity_poly.pdbx_strand_id
1 'polypeptide(L)'
;NCMAGDKALYDGHAVAAVAASSPAAARKALKLIEVEYEVLPHVTDVDEAIKPDAPVLHEGRQQETVPGGMSANVIARSEFGHGDIEAGLKQADRVVERSYRT
;
A
#
# COMPACT_ATOMS: atom_id res chain seq x y z
N ASN A 1 -3.21 12.19 -5.36
CA ASN A 1 -4.09 11.32 -4.54
C ASN A 1 -4.88 12.21 -3.59
N CYS A 2 -5.80 13.01 -4.14
CA CYS A 2 -6.43 14.11 -3.40
C CYS A 2 -7.89 13.78 -3.04
N MET A 3 -8.51 12.91 -3.83
CA MET A 3 -9.88 12.43 -3.69
C MET A 3 -9.97 11.04 -4.32
N ALA A 4 -10.80 10.17 -3.78
CA ALA A 4 -11.07 8.86 -4.31
C ALA A 4 -11.65 8.97 -5.73
N GLY A 5 -11.16 8.10 -6.63
CA GLY A 5 -11.80 7.83 -7.91
C GLY A 5 -12.82 6.72 -7.73
N ASP A 6 -12.71 5.68 -8.54
CA ASP A 6 -13.64 4.54 -8.54
C ASP A 6 -13.67 3.77 -7.20
N LYS A 7 -12.57 3.79 -6.43
CA LYS A 7 -12.42 3.05 -5.17
C LYS A 7 -11.86 3.95 -4.07
N ALA A 8 -12.44 3.85 -2.88
CA ALA A 8 -11.78 4.27 -1.64
C ALA A 8 -10.79 3.16 -1.21
N LEU A 9 -9.54 3.51 -0.93
CA LEU A 9 -8.45 2.53 -0.75
C LEU A 9 -7.96 2.42 0.69
N TYR A 10 -8.39 3.32 1.56
CA TYR A 10 -8.03 3.36 2.97
C TYR A 10 -9.09 4.14 3.76
N ASP A 11 -9.17 3.89 5.06
CA ASP A 11 -10.03 4.67 5.95
C ASP A 11 -9.56 6.14 6.01
N GLY A 12 -10.49 7.06 5.79
CA GLY A 12 -10.20 8.49 5.66
C GLY A 12 -9.83 8.97 4.24
N HIS A 13 -9.91 8.11 3.21
CA HIS A 13 -9.75 8.56 1.82
C HIS A 13 -10.88 9.54 1.46
N ALA A 14 -10.53 10.79 1.13
CA ALA A 14 -11.51 11.83 0.83
C ALA A 14 -12.38 11.43 -0.38
N VAL A 15 -13.71 11.47 -0.26
CA VAL A 15 -14.65 11.09 -1.33
C VAL A 15 -15.43 12.27 -1.92
N ALA A 16 -15.62 13.32 -1.13
CA ALA A 16 -16.30 14.54 -1.54
C ALA A 16 -15.76 15.73 -0.74
N ALA A 17 -15.98 16.94 -1.24
CA ALA A 17 -15.63 18.18 -0.55
C ALA A 17 -16.81 19.16 -0.63
N VAL A 18 -16.95 19.99 0.41
CA VAL A 18 -17.99 21.03 0.49
C VAL A 18 -17.32 22.38 0.71
N ALA A 19 -17.66 23.35 -0.14
CA ALA A 19 -17.34 24.75 0.07
C ALA A 19 -18.58 25.47 0.61
N ALA A 20 -18.42 26.26 1.68
CA ALA A 20 -19.49 27.05 2.27
C ALA A 20 -18.95 28.35 2.87
N SER A 21 -19.84 29.33 3.06
CA SER A 21 -19.49 30.64 3.63
C SER A 21 -19.11 30.60 5.12
N SER A 22 -19.31 29.47 5.82
CA SER A 22 -18.85 29.28 7.19
C SER A 22 -18.55 27.81 7.51
N PRO A 23 -17.67 27.52 8.49
CA PRO A 23 -17.42 26.15 8.94
C PRO A 23 -18.67 25.45 9.47
N ALA A 24 -19.60 26.19 10.08
CA ALA A 24 -20.86 25.63 10.57
C ALA A 24 -21.76 25.16 9.43
N ALA A 25 -21.85 25.95 8.35
CA ALA A 25 -22.59 25.57 7.15
C ALA A 25 -21.95 24.36 6.45
N ALA A 26 -20.62 24.34 6.29
CA ALA A 26 -19.90 23.21 5.71
C ALA A 26 -20.14 21.90 6.49
N ARG A 27 -20.04 21.94 7.82
CA ARG A 27 -20.31 20.76 8.68
C ARG A 27 -21.74 20.24 8.57
N LYS A 28 -22.72 21.12 8.43
CA LYS A 28 -24.12 20.72 8.21
C LYS A 28 -24.31 20.08 6.84
N ALA A 29 -23.76 20.69 5.80
CA ALA A 29 -23.86 20.20 4.43
C ALA A 29 -23.14 18.85 4.23
N LEU A 30 -21.98 18.64 4.87
CA LEU A 30 -21.27 17.34 4.84
C LEU A 30 -22.14 16.19 5.37
N LYS A 31 -22.98 16.43 6.38
CA LYS A 31 -23.88 15.40 6.94
C LYS A 31 -25.04 15.01 6.02
N LEU A 32 -25.28 15.78 4.96
CA LEU A 32 -26.33 15.50 3.97
C LEU A 32 -25.80 14.69 2.79
N ILE A 33 -24.48 14.47 2.71
CA ILE A 33 -23.90 13.64 1.66
C ILE A 33 -24.12 12.19 2.05
N GLU A 34 -24.83 11.47 1.19
CA GLU A 34 -24.98 10.02 1.26
C GLU A 34 -24.00 9.39 0.28
N VAL A 35 -23.26 8.38 0.74
CA VAL A 35 -22.32 7.62 -0.09
C VAL A 35 -22.64 6.15 0.07
N GLU A 36 -22.93 5.50 -1.06
CA GLU A 36 -23.15 4.07 -1.12
C GLU A 36 -21.84 3.38 -1.50
N TYR A 37 -21.46 2.36 -0.73
CA TYR A 37 -20.24 1.59 -0.97
C TYR A 37 -20.59 0.13 -1.22
N GLU A 38 -19.93 -0.46 -2.22
CA GLU A 38 -19.72 -1.90 -2.26
C GLU A 38 -18.45 -2.21 -1.46
N VAL A 39 -18.57 -3.04 -0.42
CA VAL A 39 -17.41 -3.41 0.40
C VAL A 39 -16.56 -4.43 -0.35
N LEU A 40 -15.32 -4.03 -0.65
CA LEU A 40 -14.35 -4.89 -1.33
C LEU A 40 -13.44 -5.61 -0.31
N PRO A 41 -12.89 -6.79 -0.66
CA PRO A 41 -11.81 -7.40 0.11
C PRO A 41 -10.63 -6.42 0.25
N HIS A 42 -10.04 -6.36 1.44
CA HIS A 42 -8.94 -5.44 1.76
C HIS A 42 -7.77 -6.19 2.38
N VAL A 43 -6.58 -5.60 2.28
CA VAL A 43 -5.36 -6.08 2.93
C VAL A 43 -4.62 -4.88 3.52
N THR A 44 -4.23 -4.97 4.78
CA THR A 44 -3.54 -3.88 5.51
C THR A 44 -2.16 -4.27 6.00
N ASP A 45 -1.83 -5.56 5.98
CA ASP A 45 -0.49 -6.04 6.29
C ASP A 45 0.31 -6.26 5.00
N VAL A 46 1.58 -5.85 5.02
CA VAL A 46 2.46 -5.87 3.83
C VAL A 46 2.84 -7.30 3.45
N ASP A 47 3.07 -8.19 4.42
CA ASP A 47 3.45 -9.57 4.16
C ASP A 47 2.27 -10.36 3.57
N GLU A 48 1.04 -10.00 3.97
CA GLU A 48 -0.17 -10.52 3.35
C GLU A 48 -0.40 -9.93 1.95
N ALA A 49 -0.10 -8.65 1.72
CA ALA A 49 -0.34 -7.98 0.44
C ALA A 49 0.48 -8.53 -0.72
N ILE A 50 1.65 -9.13 -0.44
CA ILE A 50 2.53 -9.73 -1.46
C ILE A 50 2.13 -11.16 -1.84
N LYS A 51 1.14 -11.76 -1.15
CA LYS A 51 0.68 -13.11 -1.47
C LYS A 51 -0.07 -13.14 -2.82
N PRO A 52 -0.05 -14.29 -3.54
CA PRO A 52 -0.68 -14.40 -4.87
C PRO A 52 -2.20 -14.16 -4.88
N ASP A 53 -2.88 -14.42 -3.76
CA ASP A 53 -4.31 -14.32 -3.56
C ASP A 53 -4.77 -13.00 -2.90
N ALA A 54 -3.82 -12.10 -2.62
CA ALA A 54 -4.13 -10.81 -2.02
C ALA A 54 -4.98 -9.94 -2.96
N PRO A 55 -5.92 -9.15 -2.43
CA PRO A 55 -6.69 -8.22 -3.24
C PRO A 55 -5.75 -7.20 -3.89
N VAL A 56 -5.89 -7.01 -5.20
CA VAL A 56 -5.05 -6.09 -5.98
C VAL A 56 -5.62 -4.67 -5.86
N LEU A 57 -4.81 -3.76 -5.32
CA LEU A 57 -5.19 -2.36 -5.16
C LEU A 57 -5.00 -1.57 -6.47
N HIS A 58 -3.87 -1.81 -7.14
CA HIS A 58 -3.35 -0.98 -8.21
C HIS A 58 -2.83 -1.82 -9.38
N GLU A 59 -3.72 -2.17 -10.29
CA GLU A 59 -3.37 -2.91 -11.50
C GLU A 59 -2.44 -2.10 -12.41
N GLY A 60 -1.43 -2.77 -13.00
CA GLY A 60 -0.53 -2.16 -13.99
C GLY A 60 0.40 -1.06 -13.45
N ARG A 61 0.54 -0.95 -12.12
CA ARG A 61 1.39 0.08 -11.47
C ARG A 61 2.78 -0.43 -11.09
N GLN A 62 3.09 -1.68 -11.39
CA GLN A 62 4.42 -2.25 -11.17
C GLN A 62 5.44 -1.55 -12.08
N GLN A 63 6.59 -1.23 -11.51
CA GLN A 63 7.72 -0.70 -12.26
C GLN A 63 8.48 -1.82 -12.97
N GLU A 64 9.28 -1.47 -13.96
CA GLU A 64 10.18 -2.40 -14.67
C GLU A 64 11.19 -3.11 -13.76
N THR A 65 11.43 -2.57 -12.57
CA THR A 65 12.30 -3.16 -11.55
C THR A 65 11.71 -4.41 -10.90
N VAL A 66 10.41 -4.67 -11.08
CA VAL A 66 9.71 -5.80 -10.49
C VAL A 66 9.80 -7.01 -11.43
N PRO A 67 10.42 -8.12 -11.02
CA PRO A 67 10.46 -9.33 -11.84
C PRO A 67 9.08 -9.94 -12.05
N GLY A 68 8.91 -10.66 -13.16
CA GLY A 68 7.70 -11.42 -13.44
C GLY A 68 7.40 -12.46 -12.36
N GLY A 69 6.11 -12.69 -12.11
CA GLY A 69 5.63 -13.64 -11.11
C GLY A 69 5.48 -13.08 -9.69
N MET A 70 5.83 -11.82 -9.46
CA MET A 70 5.52 -11.12 -8.21
C MET A 70 4.08 -10.59 -8.17
N SER A 71 3.52 -10.49 -6.97
CA SER A 71 2.18 -9.91 -6.75
C SER A 71 2.06 -8.52 -7.37
N ALA A 72 0.90 -8.21 -7.95
CA ALA A 72 0.58 -6.90 -8.51
C ALA A 72 0.63 -5.77 -7.48
N ASN A 73 0.61 -6.10 -6.18
CA ASN A 73 0.79 -5.13 -5.10
C ASN A 73 2.26 -4.75 -4.87
N VAL A 74 3.23 -5.44 -5.49
CA VAL A 74 4.66 -5.05 -5.45
C VAL A 74 4.91 -3.99 -6.53
N ILE A 75 5.09 -2.73 -6.10
CA ILE A 75 5.28 -1.59 -7.01
C ILE A 75 6.71 -1.47 -7.51
N ALA A 76 7.70 -1.76 -6.67
CA ALA A 76 9.11 -1.67 -7.00
C ALA A 76 9.89 -2.72 -6.22
N ARG A 77 10.98 -3.20 -6.81
CA ARG A 77 11.99 -4.00 -6.11
C ARG A 77 13.34 -3.34 -6.30
N SER A 78 14.14 -3.31 -5.26
CA SER A 78 15.53 -2.86 -5.34
C SER A 78 16.41 -3.85 -4.61
N GLU A 79 17.54 -4.16 -5.21
CA GLU A 79 18.53 -5.08 -4.67
C GLU A 79 19.88 -4.37 -4.69
N PHE A 80 20.52 -4.32 -3.54
CA PHE A 80 21.82 -3.69 -3.36
C PHE A 80 22.74 -4.69 -2.69
N GLY A 81 23.97 -4.77 -3.17
CA GLY A 81 24.97 -5.67 -2.61
C GLY A 81 26.37 -5.20 -2.96
N HIS A 82 27.34 -5.64 -2.17
CA HIS A 82 28.76 -5.42 -2.42
C HIS A 82 29.55 -6.64 -1.97
N GLY A 83 30.47 -7.12 -2.83
CA GLY A 83 31.27 -8.30 -2.56
C GLY A 83 30.48 -9.61 -2.65
N ASP A 84 31.06 -10.67 -2.08
CA ASP A 84 30.49 -12.02 -2.06
C ASP A 84 29.92 -12.34 -0.67
N ILE A 85 28.59 -12.22 -0.54
CA ILE A 85 27.87 -12.45 0.71
C ILE A 85 28.02 -13.92 1.16
N GLU A 86 27.95 -14.88 0.23
CA GLU A 86 28.05 -16.30 0.60
C GLU A 86 29.43 -16.65 1.14
N ALA A 87 30.49 -16.17 0.51
CA ALA A 87 31.85 -16.38 0.99
C ALA A 87 32.06 -15.75 2.37
N GLY A 88 31.56 -14.51 2.57
CA GLY A 88 31.64 -13.82 3.85
C GLY A 88 30.91 -14.56 4.97
N LEU A 89 29.69 -15.05 4.70
CA LEU A 89 28.92 -15.84 5.68
C LEU A 89 29.59 -17.17 6.03
N LYS A 90 30.24 -17.85 5.07
CA LYS A 90 30.97 -19.12 5.30
C LYS A 90 32.22 -18.94 6.15
N GLN A 91 32.89 -17.79 6.06
CA GLN A 91 34.11 -17.48 6.81
C GLN A 91 33.84 -16.93 8.21
N ALA A 92 32.60 -16.55 8.52
CA ALA A 92 32.26 -15.93 9.79
C ALA A 92 32.31 -16.94 10.95
N ASP A 93 32.92 -16.53 12.07
CA ASP A 93 32.92 -17.33 13.30
C ASP A 93 31.50 -17.49 13.88
N ARG A 94 30.62 -16.50 13.64
CA ARG A 94 29.22 -16.46 14.06
C ARG A 94 28.38 -15.70 13.05
N VAL A 95 27.18 -16.21 12.80
CA VAL A 95 26.13 -15.54 12.00
C VAL A 95 24.93 -15.28 12.91
N VAL A 96 24.41 -14.06 12.90
CA VAL A 96 23.22 -13.68 13.68
C VAL A 96 22.19 -13.10 12.73
N GLU A 97 21.01 -13.70 12.71
CA GLU A 97 19.87 -13.25 11.93
C GLU A 97 18.75 -12.79 12.87
N ARG A 98 18.17 -11.62 12.59
CA ARG A 98 17.06 -11.05 13.36
C ARG A 98 16.15 -10.24 12.45
N SER A 99 14.85 -10.33 12.69
CA SER A 99 13.83 -9.50 12.06
C SER A 99 13.40 -8.40 13.03
N TYR A 100 13.27 -7.17 12.51
CA TYR A 100 12.82 -6.01 13.28
C TYR A 100 11.66 -5.35 12.53
N ARG A 101 10.64 -4.91 13.27
CA ARG A 101 9.49 -4.16 12.78
C ARG A 101 9.38 -2.89 13.62
N THR A 102 9.25 -1.75 12.96
CA THR A 102 9.06 -0.44 13.61
C THR A 102 7.59 -0.10 13.75
#